data_AF-A0A2N5GVA4-F1
#
_entry.id   AF-A0A2N5GVA4-F1
#
_cell.length_a   1.000
_cell.length_b   1.000
_cell.length_c   1.000
_cell.angle_alpha   90.00
_cell.angle_beta   90.00
_cell.angle_gamma   90.00
#
_symmetry.space_group_name_H-M   'P 1'
#
loop_
_entity.id
_entity.type
_entity.pdbx_description
1 polymer ?
#
loop_
_entity_poly.entity_id
_entity_poly.type
_entity_poly.pdbx_seq_one_letter_code
_entity_poly.pdbx_strand_id
1 'polypeptide(L)' 'MQLVLMIMLVAAMTVLFFSGYYVGMLRERHGKSWVMVVPIFIAVFMFNIIWALTELSKSARWQ' A
#
# COMPACT_ATOMS: atom_id res chain seq x y z
N MET A 1 17.76 12.24 2.41
CA MET A 1 16.60 11.42 2.83
C MET A 1 15.59 11.20 1.70
N GLN A 2 15.53 12.10 0.70
CA GLN A 2 14.72 11.95 -0.51
C GLN A 2 14.77 10.58 -1.21
N LEU A 3 15.96 10.03 -1.46
CA LEU A 3 16.09 8.75 -2.17
C LEU A 3 15.46 7.60 -1.36
N VAL A 4 15.60 7.63 -0.03
CA VAL A 4 14.95 6.67 0.88
C VAL A 4 13.43 6.83 0.85
N LEU A 5 12.93 8.07 0.89
CA LEU A 5 11.49 8.35 0.80
C LEU A 5 10.92 7.90 -0.55
N MET A 6 11.65 8.07 -1.65
CA MET A 6 11.25 7.63 -2.98
C MET A 6 11.21 6.09 -3.06
N ILE A 7 12.21 5.38 -2.52
CA ILE A 7 12.20 3.92 -2.45
C ILE A 7 11.03 3.42 -1.59
N MET A 8 10.78 4.04 -0.43
CA MET A 8 9.65 3.67 0.44
C MET A 8 8.30 3.91 -0.24
N LEU A 9 8.17 5.00 -1.01
CA LEU A 9 6.96 5.28 -1.79
C LEU A 9 6.72 4.20 -2.84
N VAL A 10 7.75 3.86 -3.63
CA VAL A 10 7.67 2.80 -4.65
C VAL A 10 7.34 1.46 -4.00
N ALA A 11 7.99 1.11 -2.89
CA ALA A 11 7.71 -0.11 -2.14
C ALA A 11 6.25 -0.16 -1.66
N ALA A 12 5.73 0.92 -1.08
CA ALA A 12 4.34 0.99 -0.64
C ALA A 12 3.34 0.85 -1.81
N MET A 13 3.63 1.45 -2.96
CA MET A 13 2.81 1.30 -4.17
C MET A 13 2.83 -0.14 -4.70
N THR A 14 3.99 -0.81 -4.69
CA THR A 14 4.06 -2.24 -5.07
C THR A 14 3.26 -3.13 -4.13
N VAL A 15 3.32 -2.90 -2.81
CA VAL A 15 2.52 -3.68 -1.86
C VAL A 15 1.02 -3.44 -2.07
N LEU A 16 0.61 -2.19 -2.34
CA LEU A 16 -0.76 -1.86 -2.70
C LEU A 16 -1.21 -2.63 -3.95
N PHE A 17 -0.38 -2.70 -4.98
CA PHE A 17 -0.66 -3.45 -6.20
C PHE A 17 -0.87 -4.96 -5.94
N PHE A 18 0.05 -5.58 -5.18
CA PHE A 18 -0.07 -6.99 -4.80
C PHE A 18 -1.31 -7.25 -3.93
N SER A 19 -1.68 -6.33 -3.04
CA SER A 19 -2.91 -6.46 -2.24
C SER A 19 -4.16 -6.58 -3.13
N GLY A 20 -4.24 -5.80 -4.22
CA GLY A 20 -5.31 -5.90 -5.21
C GLY A 20 -5.27 -7.22 -5.99
N TYR A 21 -4.08 -7.69 -6.37
CA TYR A 21 -3.90 -8.99 -7.01
C TYR A 21 -4.40 -10.14 -6.10
N TYR A 22 -4.04 -10.12 -4.82
CA TYR A 22 -4.50 -11.14 -3.86
C TYR A 22 -6.01 -11.08 -3.64
N VAL A 23 -6.64 -9.90 -3.60
CA VAL A 23 -8.12 -9.80 -3.57
C VAL A 23 -8.73 -10.50 -4.79
N GLY A 24 -8.21 -10.25 -5.99
CA GLY A 24 -8.67 -10.88 -7.23
C GLY A 24 -8.51 -12.40 -7.20
N MET A 25 -7.32 -12.88 -6.82
CA MET A 25 -7.01 -14.30 -6.70
C MET A 25 -7.88 -15.00 -5.64
N LEU A 26 -8.11 -14.37 -4.48
CA LEU A 26 -8.96 -14.93 -3.43
C LEU A 26 -10.42 -14.98 -3.87
N ARG A 27 -10.88 -13.96 -4.60
CA ARG A 27 -12.25 -13.93 -5.14
C ARG A 27 -12.48 -15.08 -6.13
N GLU A 28 -11.49 -15.38 -6.95
CA GLU A 28 -11.58 -16.43 -7.98
C GLU A 28 -11.52 -17.84 -7.37
N ARG A 29 -10.70 -18.04 -6.32
CA ARG A 29 -10.53 -19.38 -5.70
C ARG A 29 -11.47 -19.69 -4.55
N HIS A 30 -11.90 -18.70 -3.76
CA HIS A 30 -12.65 -18.91 -2.51
C HIS A 30 -14.03 -18.24 -2.49
N GLY A 31 -14.49 -17.65 -3.61
CA GLY A 31 -15.77 -16.96 -3.67
C GLY A 31 -15.84 -15.81 -2.66
N LYS A 32 -17.02 -15.50 -2.09
CA LYS A 32 -17.19 -14.46 -1.05
C LYS A 32 -16.75 -14.97 0.34
N SER A 33 -15.45 -15.09 0.54
CA SER A 33 -14.86 -15.45 1.83
C SER A 33 -14.43 -14.21 2.61
N TRP A 34 -14.62 -14.22 3.93
CA TRP A 34 -14.17 -13.18 4.86
C TRP A 34 -12.66 -12.92 4.80
N VAL A 35 -11.91 -13.86 4.24
CA VAL A 35 -10.45 -13.74 4.03
C VAL A 35 -10.11 -12.57 3.08
N MET A 36 -11.04 -12.10 2.24
CA MET A 36 -10.84 -10.89 1.43
C MET A 36 -10.75 -9.59 2.23
N VAL A 37 -11.25 -9.55 3.47
CA VAL A 37 -11.17 -8.35 4.32
C VAL A 37 -9.72 -8.02 4.66
N VAL A 38 -8.87 -9.04 4.79
CA VAL A 38 -7.44 -8.89 5.13
C VAL A 38 -6.69 -8.04 4.10
N PRO A 39 -6.66 -8.40 2.80
CA PRO A 39 -5.95 -7.59 1.81
C PRO A 39 -6.61 -6.21 1.59
N ILE A 40 -7.92 -6.08 1.80
CA ILE A 40 -8.60 -4.76 1.75
C ILE A 40 -8.09 -3.85 2.89
N PHE A 41 -7.99 -4.38 4.10
CA PHE A 41 -7.48 -3.62 5.25
C PHE A 41 -6.01 -3.20 5.04
N ILE A 42 -5.19 -4.12 4.52
CA ILE A 42 -3.80 -3.84 4.14
C ILE A 42 -3.74 -2.74 3.07
N ALA A 43 -4.62 -2.78 2.06
CA ALA A 43 -4.67 -1.75 1.02
C ALA A 43 -4.97 -0.35 1.60
N VAL A 44 -5.96 -0.25 2.50
CA VAL A 44 -6.31 1.01 3.18
C VAL A 44 -5.15 1.52 4.03
N PHE A 45 -4.47 0.64 4.76
CA PHE A 45 -3.31 1.00 5.55
C PHE A 45 -2.13 1.50 4.68
N MET A 46 -1.84 0.81 3.59
CA MET A 46 -0.77 1.22 2.65
C MET A 46 -1.09 2.56 1.98
N PHE A 47 -2.35 2.84 1.68
CA PHE A 47 -2.77 4.16 1.17
C PHE A 47 -2.46 5.28 2.18
N ASN A 48 -2.71 5.07 3.47
CA ASN A 48 -2.38 6.04 4.52
C ASN A 48 -0.85 6.23 4.65
N ILE A 49 -0.06 5.16 4.52
CA ILE A 49 1.41 5.26 4.50
C ILE A 49 1.89 6.10 3.32
N ILE A 50 1.34 5.86 2.12
CA ILE A 50 1.69 6.65 0.92
C ILE A 50 1.38 8.12 1.16
N TRP A 51 0.20 8.43 1.71
CA TRP A 51 -0.17 9.81 2.06
C TRP A 51 0.85 10.43 3.01
N ALA A 52 1.14 9.76 4.14
CA ALA A 52 2.10 10.23 5.12
C ALA A 52 3.51 10.43 4.53
N LEU A 53 3.97 9.52 3.67
CA LEU A 53 5.26 9.65 2.98
C LEU A 53 5.29 10.85 2.04
N THR A 54 4.20 11.11 1.29
CA THR A 54 4.11 12.28 0.39
C THR A 54 3.99 13.61 1.13
N GLU A 55 3.45 13.59 2.35
CA GLU A 55 3.37 14.78 3.19
C GLU A 55 4.70 15.04 3.90
N LEU A 56 5.37 13.98 4.36
CA LEU A 56 6.71 14.04 4.92
C LEU A 56 7.75 14.51 3.90
N SER A 57 7.64 14.11 2.62
CA SER A 57 8.57 14.54 1.57
C SER A 57 8.50 16.03 1.25
N LYS A 58 7.40 16.72 1.58
CA LYS A 58 7.25 18.17 1.43
C LYS A 58 7.88 18.97 2.57
N SER A 59 8.24 18.31 3.67
CA SER A 59 8.84 19.00 4.80
C SER A 59 10.33 19.26 4.54
N ALA A 60 10.75 20.52 4.69
CA ALA A 60 12.10 20.99 4.38
C ALA A 60 13.23 20.28 5.16
N ARG A 61 12.89 19.56 6.23
CA ARG A 61 13.83 18.81 7.06
C ARG A 61 14.22 17.44 6.47
N TRP A 62 13.41 16.91 5.57
CA TRP A 62 13.56 15.55 5.02
C TRP A 62 13.74 15.53 3.49
N GLN A 63 13.75 16.71 2.87
CA GLN A 63 14.13 16.94 1.47
C GLN A 63 15.63 16.70 1.28
#